data_AF-A0A7U4QII6-F1
#
_entry.id   AF-A0A7U4QII6-F1
#
_cell.length_a   1.000
_cell.length_b   1.000
_cell.length_c   1.000
_cell.angle_alpha   90.00
_cell.angle_beta   90.00
_cell.angle_gamma   90.00
#
_symmetry.space_group_name_H-M   'P 1'
#
loop_
_entity.id
_entity.type
_entity.pdbx_description
1 polymer ?
#
loop_
_entity_poly.entity_id
_entity_poly.type
_entity_poly.pdbx_seq_one_letter_code
_entity_poly.pdbx_strand_id
1 'polypeptide(L)'
;MKFMLCLKRKKPLKWITSIGNPSRVQKVFQESLVEQAKASSDESEALRFALNRGEDSIKYYEALAEQTEDNKEKRFYLALSREKRNHYLIILDSIEYLTAPAGWLQLHEKTLLEG
;
A
#
# COMPACT_ATOMS: atom_id res chain seq x y z
N MET A 1 -5.43 -59.54 0.84
CA MET A 1 -5.21 -58.31 0.05
C MET A 1 -5.01 -57.13 0.99
N LYS A 2 -3.86 -56.48 0.98
CA LYS A 2 -3.59 -55.26 1.76
C LYS A 2 -2.98 -54.23 0.80
N PHE A 3 -3.78 -53.27 0.35
CA PHE A 3 -3.31 -52.16 -0.48
C PHE A 3 -2.53 -51.18 0.41
N MET A 4 -1.28 -50.91 0.04
CA MET A 4 -0.41 -49.96 0.71
C MET A 4 -0.47 -48.64 -0.08
N LEU A 5 -1.22 -47.65 0.42
CA LEU A 5 -1.20 -46.30 -0.15
C LEU A 5 0.13 -45.63 0.22
N CYS A 6 1.00 -45.43 -0.77
CA CYS A 6 2.22 -44.64 -0.63
C CYS A 6 1.88 -43.14 -0.71
N LEU A 7 1.73 -42.48 0.44
CA LEU A 7 1.63 -41.02 0.52
C LEU A 7 3.02 -40.39 0.40
N LYS A 8 3.40 -39.95 -0.81
CA LYS A 8 4.61 -39.15 -1.01
C LYS A 8 4.44 -37.78 -0.35
N ARG A 9 5.13 -37.56 0.79
CA ARG A 9 5.19 -36.26 1.47
C ARG A 9 5.74 -35.19 0.52
N LYS A 10 4.93 -34.21 0.12
CA LYS A 10 5.40 -33.03 -0.61
C LYS A 10 6.15 -32.11 0.37
N LYS A 11 7.37 -31.71 0.00
CA LYS A 11 8.18 -30.78 0.80
C LYS A 11 7.44 -29.43 0.91
N PRO A 12 7.42 -28.77 2.08
CA PRO A 12 6.76 -27.49 2.24
C PRO A 12 7.43 -26.44 1.34
N LEU A 13 6.61 -25.59 0.71
CA LEU A 13 7.11 -24.50 -0.12
C LEU A 13 7.90 -23.53 0.77
N LYS A 14 9.19 -23.39 0.47
CA LYS A 14 10.09 -22.46 1.17
C LYS A 14 9.67 -21.04 0.82
N TRP A 15 9.30 -20.25 1.82
CA TRP A 15 8.92 -18.86 1.62
C TRP A 15 10.13 -18.10 1.07
N ILE A 16 9.94 -17.34 -0.01
CA ILE A 16 10.99 -16.49 -0.55
C ILE A 16 11.10 -15.29 0.39
N THR A 17 12.16 -15.25 1.20
CA THR A 17 12.41 -14.18 2.18
C THR A 17 13.18 -13.01 1.61
N SER A 18 13.77 -13.14 0.40
CA SER A 18 14.32 -12.01 -0.35
C SER A 18 14.33 -12.29 -1.85
N ILE A 19 14.03 -11.26 -2.65
CA ILE A 19 14.20 -11.27 -4.11
C ILE A 19 15.47 -10.44 -4.39
N GLY A 20 16.63 -11.09 -4.35
CA GLY A 20 17.92 -10.46 -4.65
C GLY A 20 18.89 -10.34 -3.46
N ASN A 21 20.11 -9.91 -3.77
CA ASN A 21 21.18 -9.69 -2.79
C ASN A 21 20.96 -8.32 -2.11
N PRO A 22 20.72 -8.27 -0.78
CA PRO A 22 20.46 -7.00 -0.08
C PRO A 22 21.62 -5.99 -0.18
N SER A 23 22.86 -6.44 -0.38
CA SER A 23 24.01 -5.54 -0.59
C SER A 23 24.09 -4.93 -1.99
N ARG A 24 23.24 -5.36 -2.93
CA ARG A 24 23.12 -4.81 -4.30
C ARG A 24 21.84 -3.98 -4.49
N VAL A 25 21.08 -3.72 -3.43
CA VAL A 25 19.90 -2.85 -3.50
C VAL A 25 20.40 -1.42 -3.64
N GLN A 26 20.44 -0.93 -4.88
CA GLN A 26 20.69 0.48 -5.14
C GLN A 26 19.50 1.29 -4.65
N LYS A 27 19.73 2.51 -4.15
CA LYS A 27 18.65 3.47 -3.94
C LYS A 27 17.94 3.66 -5.28
N VAL A 28 16.71 3.16 -5.37
CA VAL A 28 15.90 3.24 -6.59
C VAL A 28 15.42 4.68 -6.82
N PHE A 29 15.28 5.45 -5.74
CA PHE A 29 14.88 6.84 -5.78
C PHE A 29 16.10 7.75 -5.68
N GLN A 30 16.22 8.70 -6.62
CA GLN A 30 17.20 9.77 -6.51
C GLN A 30 16.90 10.62 -5.26
N GLU A 31 17.94 11.01 -4.54
CA GLU A 31 17.79 11.82 -3.32
C GLU A 31 17.15 13.19 -3.60
N SER A 32 17.35 13.73 -4.82
CA SER A 32 16.69 14.94 -5.29
C SER A 32 15.17 14.80 -5.46
N LEU A 33 14.66 13.57 -5.56
CA LEU A 33 13.23 13.28 -5.63
C LEU A 33 12.60 13.05 -4.25
N VAL A 34 13.43 13.01 -3.20
CA VAL A 34 12.95 12.86 -1.82
C VAL A 34 12.61 14.24 -1.28
N GLU A 35 11.35 14.60 -1.38
CA GLU A 35 10.82 15.79 -0.72
C GLU A 35 10.78 15.56 0.79
N GLN A 36 11.50 16.38 1.55
CA GLN A 36 11.50 16.32 3.00
C GLN A 36 10.24 17.00 3.53
N ALA A 37 9.37 16.22 4.16
CA ALA A 37 8.25 16.79 4.91
C ALA A 37 8.80 17.68 6.03
N LYS A 38 8.31 18.92 6.11
CA LYS A 38 8.56 19.76 7.29
C LYS A 38 7.65 19.29 8.41
N ALA A 39 8.18 19.24 9.63
CA ALA A 39 7.35 19.04 10.80
C ALA A 39 6.35 20.20 10.91
N SER A 40 5.06 19.89 11.01
CA SER A 40 4.02 20.86 11.38
C SER A 40 3.59 20.57 12.81
N SER A 41 3.25 21.63 13.56
CA SER A 41 2.59 21.52 14.86
C SER A 41 1.08 21.31 14.73
N ASP A 42 0.52 21.43 13.52
CA ASP A 42 -0.89 21.21 13.23
C ASP A 42 -1.10 19.85 12.56
N GLU A 43 -1.73 18.94 13.29
CA GLU A 43 -2.07 17.59 12.84
C GLU A 43 -2.99 17.63 11.61
N SER A 44 -3.89 18.61 11.53
CA SER A 44 -4.81 18.76 10.39
C SER A 44 -4.06 19.15 9.11
N GLU A 45 -3.06 20.02 9.22
CA GLU A 45 -2.19 20.39 8.10
C GLU A 45 -1.38 19.19 7.63
N ALA A 46 -0.81 18.42 8.56
CA ALA A 46 -0.04 17.22 8.24
C ALA A 46 -0.89 16.16 7.50
N LEU A 47 -2.13 15.94 7.92
CA LEU A 47 -3.05 14.99 7.27
C LEU A 47 -3.48 15.46 5.88
N ARG A 48 -3.75 16.76 5.68
CA ARG A 48 -4.05 17.34 4.36
C ARG A 48 -2.86 17.24 3.41
N PHE A 49 -1.66 17.50 3.91
CA PHE A 49 -0.43 17.29 3.15
C PHE A 49 -0.32 15.82 2.71
N ALA A 50 -0.53 14.87 3.63
CA ALA A 50 -0.46 13.44 3.34
C ALA A 50 -1.50 13.00 2.28
N LEU A 51 -2.74 13.52 2.32
CA LEU A 51 -3.75 13.28 1.28
C LEU A 51 -3.27 13.73 -0.10
N ASN A 52 -2.77 14.97 -0.20
CA ASN A 52 -2.28 15.52 -1.46
C ASN A 52 -1.13 14.66 -2.02
N ARG A 53 -0.17 14.26 -1.16
CA ARG A 53 0.93 13.37 -1.58
C ARG A 53 0.44 11.99 -2.02
N GLY A 54 -0.60 11.46 -1.37
CA GLY A 54 -1.26 10.23 -1.79
C GLY A 54 -1.84 10.36 -3.20
N GLU A 55 -2.62 11.41 -3.45
CA GLU A 55 -3.25 11.68 -4.74
C GLU A 55 -2.22 11.90 -5.86
N ASP A 56 -1.20 12.73 -5.61
CA ASP A 56 -0.09 12.96 -6.56
C ASP A 56 0.62 11.66 -6.93
N SER A 57 0.88 10.80 -5.93
CA SER A 57 1.55 9.53 -6.15
C SER A 57 0.69 8.55 -6.97
N ILE A 58 -0.62 8.52 -6.74
CA ILE A 58 -1.56 7.69 -7.52
C ILE A 58 -1.48 8.12 -9.00
N LYS A 59 -1.65 9.41 -9.28
CA LYS A 59 -1.58 9.96 -10.65
C LYS A 59 -0.24 9.66 -11.30
N TYR A 60 0.86 9.85 -10.56
CA TYR A 60 2.21 9.60 -11.05
C TYR A 60 2.42 8.13 -11.45
N TYR A 61 2.05 7.17 -10.60
CA TYR A 61 2.23 5.76 -10.91
C TYR A 61 1.25 5.26 -11.99
N GLU A 62 0.02 5.78 -12.03
CA GLU A 62 -0.91 5.47 -13.13
C GLU A 62 -0.36 5.98 -14.47
N ALA A 63 0.19 7.19 -14.53
CA ALA A 63 0.82 7.72 -15.73
C ALA A 63 2.06 6.91 -16.17
N LEU A 64 2.89 6.44 -15.23
CA LEU A 64 4.02 5.55 -15.56
C LEU A 64 3.54 4.19 -16.09
N ALA A 65 2.45 3.65 -15.55
CA ALA A 65 1.85 2.40 -16.03
C ALA A 65 1.27 2.53 -17.45
N GLU A 66 0.82 3.72 -17.84
CA GLU A 66 0.35 4.02 -19.20
C GLU A 66 1.49 4.15 -20.21
N GLN A 67 2.63 4.67 -19.77
CA GLN A 67 3.80 4.95 -20.64
C GLN A 67 4.69 3.73 -20.91
N THR A 68 4.62 2.68 -20.10
CA THR A 68 5.45 1.47 -20.27
C THR A 68 4.76 0.41 -21.14
N GLU A 69 5.54 -0.21 -22.02
CA GLU A 69 5.13 -1.36 -22.83
C GLU A 69 5.43 -2.71 -22.13
N ASP A 70 6.30 -2.73 -21.12
CA ASP A 70 6.64 -3.94 -20.39
C ASP A 70 5.54 -4.31 -19.38
N ASN A 71 4.99 -5.52 -19.53
CA ASN A 71 3.88 -6.00 -18.70
C ASN A 71 4.26 -6.14 -17.21
N LYS A 72 5.52 -6.37 -16.87
CA LYS A 72 5.97 -6.48 -15.47
C LYS A 72 6.09 -5.10 -14.85
N GLU A 73 6.67 -4.14 -15.56
CA GLU A 73 6.72 -2.73 -15.12
C GLU A 73 5.32 -2.14 -14.94
N LYS A 74 4.42 -2.37 -15.90
CA LYS A 74 3.03 -1.95 -15.80
C LYS A 74 2.36 -2.48 -14.53
N ARG A 75 2.51 -3.77 -14.26
CA ARG A 75 1.97 -4.40 -13.03
C ARG A 75 2.60 -3.83 -11.77
N PHE A 76 3.90 -3.51 -11.81
CA PHE A 76 4.60 -2.90 -10.68
C PHE A 76 4.06 -1.51 -10.35
N TYR A 77 3.93 -0.63 -11.35
CA TYR A 77 3.37 0.71 -11.14
C TYR A 77 1.91 0.68 -10.69
N LEU A 78 1.08 -0.21 -11.26
CA LEU A 78 -0.29 -0.38 -10.80
C LEU A 78 -0.38 -0.88 -9.35
N ALA A 79 0.56 -1.74 -8.91
CA ALA A 79 0.63 -2.15 -7.52
C ALA A 79 0.96 -0.95 -6.61
N LEU A 80 1.92 -0.11 -6.99
CA LEU A 80 2.27 1.11 -6.25
C LEU A 80 1.10 2.10 -6.16
N SER A 81 0.38 2.34 -7.26
CA SER A 81 -0.84 3.16 -7.25
C SER A 81 -1.88 2.64 -6.25
N ARG A 82 -2.09 1.32 -6.20
CA ARG A 82 -3.03 0.69 -5.24
C ARG A 82 -2.61 0.88 -3.80
N GLU A 83 -1.34 0.69 -3.47
CA GLU A 83 -0.83 0.96 -2.12
C GLU A 83 -1.05 2.43 -1.71
N LYS A 84 -0.82 3.37 -2.63
CA LYS A 84 -1.08 4.80 -2.39
C LYS A 84 -2.57 5.12 -2.22
N ARG A 85 -3.46 4.45 -2.97
CA ARG A 85 -4.91 4.55 -2.79
C ARG A 85 -5.34 4.03 -1.41
N ASN A 86 -4.75 2.94 -0.92
CA ASN A 86 -5.01 2.46 0.45
C ASN A 86 -4.57 3.49 1.50
N HIS A 87 -3.37 4.06 1.37
CA HIS A 87 -2.92 5.12 2.27
C HIS A 87 -3.87 6.34 2.25
N TYR A 88 -4.31 6.77 1.07
CA TYR A 88 -5.26 7.87 0.92
C TYR A 88 -6.56 7.61 1.72
N LEU A 89 -7.13 6.41 1.59
CA LEU A 89 -8.35 6.02 2.31
C LEU A 89 -8.15 6.01 3.83
N ILE A 90 -7.02 5.49 4.32
CA ILE A 90 -6.70 5.49 5.76
C ILE A 90 -6.56 6.90 6.31
N ILE A 91 -5.94 7.81 5.54
CA ILE A 91 -5.77 9.21 5.95
C ILE A 91 -7.14 9.92 5.95
N LEU A 92 -7.98 9.65 4.95
CA LEU A 92 -9.33 10.20 4.88
C LEU A 92 -10.19 9.76 6.09
N ASP A 93 -10.16 8.46 6.42
CA ASP A 93 -10.85 7.88 7.57
C ASP A 93 -10.34 8.51 8.89
N SER A 94 -9.02 8.71 9.02
CA SER A 94 -8.41 9.42 10.16
C SER A 94 -8.93 10.86 10.29
N ILE A 95 -9.05 11.58 9.18
CA ILE A 95 -9.60 12.95 9.19
C ILE A 95 -11.06 12.95 9.63
N GLU A 96 -11.87 12.00 9.15
CA GLU A 96 -13.27 11.88 9.55
C GLU A 96 -13.40 11.60 11.05
N TYR A 97 -12.61 10.68 11.58
CA TYR A 97 -12.56 10.39 13.02
C TYR A 97 -12.19 11.63 13.85
N LEU A 98 -11.17 12.38 13.44
CA LEU A 98 -10.71 13.57 14.17
C LEU A 98 -11.67 14.76 14.08
N THR A 99 -12.43 14.87 13.00
CA THR A 99 -13.35 15.99 12.77
C THR A 99 -14.75 15.73 13.31
N ALA A 100 -15.24 14.49 13.24
CA ALA A 100 -16.59 14.12 13.64
C ALA A 100 -16.64 12.70 14.26
N PRO A 101 -16.00 12.48 15.44
CA PRO A 101 -15.82 11.14 16.00
C PRO A 101 -17.14 10.42 16.30
N ALA A 102 -18.19 11.14 16.72
CA ALA A 102 -19.51 10.55 16.97
C ALA A 102 -20.19 10.06 15.69
N GLY A 103 -20.06 10.81 14.58
CA GLY A 103 -20.59 10.41 13.28
C GLY A 103 -19.84 9.22 12.70
N TRP A 104 -18.50 9.26 12.78
CA TRP A 104 -17.62 8.17 12.37
C TRP A 104 -17.95 6.86 13.11
N LEU A 105 -18.08 6.91 14.45
CA LEU A 105 -18.42 5.74 15.28
C LEU A 105 -19.76 5.13 14.89
N GLN A 106 -20.78 5.97 14.66
CA GLN A 106 -22.10 5.49 14.27
C GLN A 106 -22.09 4.76 12.93
N LEU A 107 -21.29 5.23 11.96
CA LEU A 107 -21.14 4.56 10.67
C LEU A 107 -20.42 3.22 10.81
N HIS A 108 -19.31 3.20 11.55
CA HIS A 108 -18.49 1.99 11.76
C HIS A 108 -19.21 0.92 12.59
N GLU A 109 -19.94 1.29 13.64
CA GLU A 109 -20.75 0.35 14.43
C GLU A 109 -21.91 -0.27 13.64
N LYS A 110 -22.61 0.51 12.80
CA LYS A 110 -23.67 -0.04 11.94
C LYS A 110 -23.13 -1.07 10.94
N THR A 111 -21.94 -0.82 10.39
CA THR A 111 -21.29 -1.72 9.44
C THR A 111 -20.90 -3.05 10.09
N LEU A 112 -20.60 -3.06 11.40
CA LEU A 112 -20.27 -4.27 12.16
C LEU A 112 -21.50 -5.15 12.48
N LEU A 113 -22.71 -4.58 12.52
CA LEU A 113 -23.92 -5.30 12.93
C LEU A 113 -24.70 -5.93 11.76
N GLU A 114 -24.35 -5.60 10.51
CA GLU A 114 -25.00 -6.09 9.27
C GLU A 114 -24.19 -7.21 8.57
N GLY A 115 -23.29 -7.88 9.29
CA GLY A 115 -22.42 -8.96 8.78
C GLY A 115 -23.07 -10.32 8.62
#